data_AF-C6SGF4-F1
#
_entry.id   AF-C6SGF4-F1
#
_cell.length_a   1.000
_cell.length_b   1.000
_cell.length_c   1.000
_cell.angle_alpha   90.00
_cell.angle_beta   90.00
_cell.angle_gamma   90.00
#
_symmetry.space_group_name_H-M   'P 1'
#
loop_
_entity.id
_entity.type
_entity.pdbx_description
1 polymer ?
#
loop_
_entity_poly.entity_id
_entity_poly.type
_entity_poly.pdbx_seq_one_letter_code
_entity_poly.pdbx_strand_id
1 'polypeptide(L)'
;MAACSQEPAAPAAEATPAAEAPASEAPAAEAAPADAAPADAAEAPAADNCAATVESNDNMQFNTKDIQVSKACKEFTITLKHTGTQPKASMGHNLVIAKAEDMDGVFKDGVGAADTDYVKPDDARVVAHTKLIGGGEESSLTLDPAKLADGDYKFACTFPGHGALMNGKITLVD
;
A
#
# COMPACT_ATOMS: atom_id res chain seq x y z
N MET A 1 -47.49 22.65 -49.37
CA MET A 1 -48.56 21.64 -49.34
C MET A 1 -48.14 20.64 -48.27
N ALA A 2 -48.52 20.87 -47.00
CA ALA A 2 -49.80 20.47 -46.38
C ALA A 2 -49.92 18.93 -46.35
N ALA A 3 -49.63 18.19 -45.27
CA ALA A 3 -50.11 18.21 -43.86
C ALA A 3 -51.30 17.24 -43.60
N CYS A 4 -51.47 16.82 -42.33
CA CYS A 4 -52.30 15.72 -41.74
C CYS A 4 -51.48 14.44 -41.51
N SER A 5 -51.07 14.03 -40.29
CA SER A 5 -51.75 13.93 -38.97
C SER A 5 -52.94 12.97 -38.95
N GLN A 6 -52.83 11.87 -38.19
CA GLN A 6 -53.57 11.64 -36.92
C GLN A 6 -53.30 10.21 -36.39
N GLU A 7 -53.04 10.08 -35.08
CA GLU A 7 -53.20 8.86 -34.27
C GLU A 7 -54.25 9.20 -33.19
N PRO A 8 -55.07 8.25 -32.68
CA PRO A 8 -55.04 8.05 -31.21
C PRO A 8 -55.55 6.70 -30.62
N ALA A 9 -55.02 6.44 -29.41
CA ALA A 9 -55.72 6.05 -28.16
C ALA A 9 -56.20 4.60 -27.85
N ALA A 10 -55.89 4.23 -26.59
CA ALA A 10 -56.50 3.19 -25.77
C ALA A 10 -57.61 3.77 -24.84
N PRO A 11 -58.20 2.96 -23.94
CA PRO A 11 -58.33 3.35 -22.52
C PRO A 11 -57.83 2.22 -21.57
N ALA A 12 -57.16 2.45 -20.44
CA ALA A 12 -57.53 3.19 -19.20
C ALA A 12 -58.50 2.39 -18.28
N ALA A 13 -58.49 2.49 -16.94
CA ALA A 13 -57.55 3.00 -15.92
C ALA A 13 -58.16 2.73 -14.52
N GLU A 14 -57.37 2.81 -13.43
CA GLU A 14 -57.76 3.21 -12.04
C GLU A 14 -56.55 3.03 -11.09
N ALA A 15 -56.38 3.76 -9.97
CA ALA A 15 -56.48 5.20 -9.72
C ALA A 15 -55.62 5.56 -8.47
N THR A 16 -55.06 6.77 -8.44
CA THR A 16 -54.31 7.44 -7.34
C THR A 16 -55.31 8.00 -6.27
N PRO A 17 -54.96 8.66 -5.12
CA PRO A 17 -53.81 9.58 -4.91
C PRO A 17 -53.25 9.87 -3.48
N ALA A 18 -52.28 10.82 -3.42
CA ALA A 18 -51.99 11.80 -2.34
C ALA A 18 -51.64 11.30 -0.91
N ALA A 19 -50.97 12.01 0.01
CA ALA A 19 -50.02 13.15 0.04
C ALA A 19 -49.38 13.15 1.47
N GLU A 20 -48.48 14.01 1.95
CA GLU A 20 -47.82 15.24 1.45
C GLU A 20 -46.43 15.41 2.14
N ALA A 21 -45.87 16.62 2.23
CA ALA A 21 -44.75 16.99 3.12
C ALA A 21 -45.16 18.18 4.02
N PRO A 22 -44.49 18.48 5.15
CA PRO A 22 -43.32 19.36 5.07
C PRO A 22 -42.21 19.10 6.12
N ALA A 23 -41.13 19.87 6.03
CA ALA A 23 -40.04 19.93 7.01
C ALA A 23 -40.41 20.79 8.25
N SER A 24 -39.68 20.62 9.37
CA SER A 24 -38.86 21.70 9.97
C SER A 24 -38.05 21.25 11.20
N GLU A 25 -36.94 21.94 11.43
CA GLU A 25 -36.25 22.25 12.70
C GLU A 25 -35.73 21.14 13.65
N ALA A 26 -34.40 21.14 13.81
CA ALA A 26 -33.74 20.84 15.09
C ALA A 26 -33.83 22.06 16.04
N PRO A 27 -33.50 21.92 17.33
CA PRO A 27 -32.14 22.35 17.71
C PRO A 27 -31.44 21.50 18.78
N ALA A 28 -30.14 21.83 18.93
CA ALA A 28 -29.22 21.74 20.09
C ALA A 28 -29.70 21.23 21.46
N ALA A 29 -28.84 20.79 22.39
CA ALA A 29 -27.45 20.28 22.40
C ALA A 29 -27.08 20.06 23.87
N GLU A 30 -26.31 19.02 24.23
CA GLU A 30 -25.39 19.08 25.37
C GLU A 30 -24.29 18.01 25.24
N ALA A 31 -23.12 18.23 25.84
CA ALA A 31 -21.90 17.48 25.58
C ALA A 31 -21.27 16.91 26.85
N ALA A 32 -20.68 15.71 26.76
CA ALA A 32 -19.59 15.19 27.60
C ALA A 32 -19.07 13.86 27.00
N PRO A 33 -17.81 13.47 27.25
CA PRO A 33 -16.70 13.73 26.33
C PRO A 33 -16.34 12.51 25.47
N ALA A 34 -15.92 12.76 24.23
CA ALA A 34 -15.18 11.76 23.47
C ALA A 34 -13.75 11.72 24.01
N ASP A 35 -13.37 10.59 24.62
CA ASP A 35 -11.99 10.33 25.04
C ASP A 35 -11.09 10.34 23.79
N ALA A 36 -10.15 11.28 23.76
CA ALA A 36 -9.24 11.45 22.64
C ALA A 36 -8.15 10.36 22.74
N ALA A 37 -8.46 9.17 22.21
CA ALA A 37 -7.46 8.14 22.00
C ALA A 37 -6.26 8.76 21.25
N PRO A 38 -5.02 8.69 21.79
CA PRO A 38 -3.88 9.28 21.14
C PRO A 38 -3.70 8.63 19.76
N ALA A 39 -3.46 9.47 18.75
CA ALA A 39 -2.96 8.99 17.48
C ALA A 39 -1.58 8.39 17.76
N ASP A 40 -1.50 7.06 17.73
CA ASP A 40 -0.26 6.32 17.89
C ASP A 40 0.71 6.78 16.79
N ALA A 41 1.71 7.55 17.19
CA ALA A 41 2.80 7.93 16.32
C ALA A 41 3.66 6.68 16.17
N ALA A 42 3.32 5.86 15.16
CA ALA A 42 3.91 4.55 14.94
C ALA A 42 5.43 4.59 15.07
N GLU A 43 5.94 4.15 16.22
CA GLU A 43 7.36 3.96 16.43
C GLU A 43 7.84 2.93 15.41
N ALA A 44 8.89 3.28 14.66
CA ALA A 44 9.56 2.30 13.83
C ALA A 44 9.99 1.14 14.74
N PRO A 45 9.65 -0.12 14.41
CA PRO A 45 9.91 -1.23 15.32
C PRO A 45 11.39 -1.32 15.62
N ALA A 46 11.76 -1.06 16.88
CA ALA A 46 13.12 -1.21 17.36
C ALA A 46 13.55 -2.66 17.16
N ALA A 47 14.71 -2.85 16.53
CA ALA A 47 15.15 -4.15 16.07
C ALA A 47 15.82 -4.98 17.19
N ASP A 48 15.14 -5.12 18.33
CA ASP A 48 15.63 -5.81 19.54
C ASP A 48 16.03 -7.28 19.32
N ASN A 49 15.70 -7.86 18.16
CA ASN A 49 15.96 -9.26 17.82
C ASN A 49 16.47 -9.47 16.37
N CYS A 50 17.21 -8.50 15.80
CA CYS A 50 17.72 -8.59 14.42
C CYS A 50 16.64 -8.84 13.35
N ALA A 51 15.44 -8.35 13.59
CA ALA A 51 14.32 -8.50 12.68
C ALA A 51 13.39 -7.28 12.74
N ALA A 52 12.68 -7.03 11.64
CA ALA A 52 11.61 -6.04 11.55
C ALA A 52 10.40 -6.64 10.82
N THR A 53 9.21 -6.15 11.15
CA THR A 53 7.99 -6.40 10.36
C THR A 53 7.55 -5.10 9.70
N VAL A 54 7.32 -5.16 8.39
CA VAL A 54 6.75 -4.07 7.60
C VAL A 54 5.38 -4.52 7.13
N GLU A 55 4.39 -3.66 7.28
CA GLU A 55 3.04 -3.91 6.77
C GLU A 55 2.78 -3.07 5.53
N SER A 56 2.01 -3.63 4.61
CA SER A 56 1.56 -3.01 3.37
C SER A 56 0.06 -3.22 3.17
N ASN A 57 -0.62 -2.27 2.53
CA ASN A 57 -2.08 -2.26 2.44
C ASN A 57 -2.61 -1.92 1.04
N ASP A 58 -3.92 -2.08 0.83
CA ASP A 58 -4.60 -1.81 -0.44
C ASP A 58 -4.51 -0.32 -0.89
N ASN A 59 -4.04 0.59 -0.02
CA ASN A 59 -3.89 2.02 -0.29
C ASN A 59 -2.48 2.41 -0.77
N MET A 60 -1.65 1.43 -1.17
CA MET A 60 -0.26 1.64 -1.62
C MET A 60 0.63 2.33 -0.57
N GLN A 61 0.51 1.89 0.69
CA GLN A 61 1.31 2.41 1.81
C GLN A 61 2.11 1.29 2.47
N PHE A 62 3.36 1.59 2.84
CA PHE A 62 4.04 0.87 3.92
C PHE A 62 3.73 1.57 5.25
N ASN A 63 3.65 0.81 6.34
CA ASN A 63 3.44 1.36 7.69
C ASN A 63 4.64 2.18 8.22
N THR A 64 5.82 2.04 7.63
CA THR A 64 7.01 2.84 7.95
C THR A 64 7.64 3.49 6.71
N LYS A 65 8.46 4.54 6.95
CA LYS A 65 9.32 5.20 5.98
C LYS A 65 10.82 5.08 6.29
N ASP A 66 11.17 4.46 7.43
CA ASP A 66 12.53 4.14 7.85
C ASP A 66 12.56 2.73 8.45
N ILE A 67 13.56 1.93 8.10
CA ILE A 67 13.82 0.63 8.72
C ILE A 67 15.23 0.66 9.27
N GLN A 68 15.33 0.50 10.59
CA GLN A 68 16.60 0.54 11.30
C GLN A 68 17.18 -0.87 11.41
N VAL A 69 18.41 -1.02 10.96
CA VAL A 69 19.12 -2.29 10.88
C VAL A 69 20.36 -2.19 11.80
N SER A 70 20.39 -2.94 12.90
CA SER A 70 21.56 -2.93 13.79
C SER A 70 22.76 -3.63 13.14
N LYS A 71 23.92 -2.96 13.20
CA LYS A 71 25.23 -3.47 12.76
C LYS A 71 25.74 -4.62 13.64
N ALA A 72 25.20 -4.80 14.85
CA ALA A 72 25.54 -5.90 15.74
C ALA A 72 25.01 -7.26 15.23
N CYS A 73 23.99 -7.23 14.35
CA CYS A 73 23.40 -8.41 13.74
C CYS A 73 24.28 -8.98 12.62
N LYS A 74 24.50 -10.30 12.62
CA LYS A 74 25.16 -11.00 11.50
C LYS A 74 24.26 -11.14 10.28
N GLU A 75 22.97 -11.33 10.54
CA GLU A 75 21.90 -11.38 9.56
C GLU A 75 20.72 -10.62 10.15
N PHE A 76 19.98 -9.93 9.29
CA PHE A 76 18.79 -9.17 9.64
C PHE A 76 17.63 -9.61 8.76
N THR A 77 16.47 -9.91 9.36
CA THR A 77 15.30 -10.42 8.63
C THR A 77 14.18 -9.38 8.60
N ILE A 78 13.65 -9.09 7.41
CA ILE A 78 12.49 -8.22 7.24
C ILE A 78 11.33 -9.06 6.73
N THR A 79 10.25 -9.13 7.50
CA THR A 79 9.00 -9.76 7.08
C THR A 79 8.05 -8.68 6.56
N LEU A 80 7.70 -8.77 5.28
CA LEU A 80 6.63 -7.98 4.70
C LEU A 80 5.30 -8.73 4.87
N LYS A 81 4.27 -8.04 5.37
CA LYS A 81 2.90 -8.52 5.45
C LYS A 81 1.98 -7.66 4.59
N HIS A 82 0.98 -8.26 3.97
CA HIS A 82 -0.04 -7.52 3.24
C HIS A 82 -1.38 -7.58 3.99
N THR A 83 -1.70 -6.53 4.73
CA THR A 83 -2.90 -6.46 5.62
C THR A 83 -4.19 -6.12 4.87
N GLY A 84 -4.09 -5.72 3.60
CA GLY A 84 -5.23 -5.57 2.69
C GLY A 84 -5.85 -6.88 2.20
N THR A 85 -6.70 -6.79 1.18
CA THR A 85 -7.53 -7.89 0.65
C THR A 85 -7.38 -8.12 -0.85
N GLN A 86 -6.72 -7.21 -1.58
CA GLN A 86 -6.56 -7.30 -3.03
C GLN A 86 -5.55 -8.39 -3.44
N PRO A 87 -5.75 -9.12 -4.55
CA PRO A 87 -4.82 -10.15 -4.99
C PRO A 87 -3.52 -9.54 -5.56
N LYS A 88 -2.42 -10.29 -5.46
CA LYS A 88 -1.08 -9.85 -5.86
C LYS A 88 -0.92 -9.41 -7.32
N ALA A 89 -1.85 -9.81 -8.20
CA ALA A 89 -1.88 -9.41 -9.60
C ALA A 89 -2.41 -7.98 -9.82
N SER A 90 -3.18 -7.45 -8.86
CA SER A 90 -3.82 -6.12 -8.93
C SER A 90 -3.19 -5.11 -7.97
N MET A 91 -2.76 -5.57 -6.80
CA MET A 91 -2.17 -4.74 -5.74
C MET A 91 -1.03 -5.51 -5.07
N GLY A 92 -0.15 -6.11 -5.88
CA GLY A 92 0.99 -6.86 -5.36
C GLY A 92 1.98 -5.94 -4.67
N HIS A 93 2.45 -6.34 -3.50
CA HIS A 93 3.52 -5.66 -2.79
C HIS A 93 4.71 -6.57 -2.59
N ASN A 94 5.90 -6.02 -2.79
CA ASN A 94 7.18 -6.62 -2.41
C ASN A 94 8.00 -5.57 -1.64
N LEU A 95 9.10 -5.98 -1.03
CA LEU A 95 10.07 -5.09 -0.44
C LEU A 95 11.44 -5.44 -1.01
N VAL A 96 12.03 -4.51 -1.74
CA VAL A 96 13.32 -4.64 -2.44
C VAL A 96 14.29 -3.62 -1.85
N ILE A 97 15.51 -4.05 -1.52
CA ILE A 97 16.56 -3.20 -0.96
C ILE A 97 17.71 -3.07 -1.96
N ALA A 98 18.07 -1.82 -2.25
CA ALA A 98 19.22 -1.48 -3.10
C ALA A 98 19.66 -0.03 -2.80
N LYS A 99 20.78 0.40 -3.40
CA LYS A 99 21.30 1.75 -3.24
C LYS A 99 20.33 2.81 -3.76
N ALA A 100 20.37 3.99 -3.16
CA ALA A 100 19.50 5.11 -3.52
C ALA A 100 19.69 5.54 -4.99
N GLU A 101 20.93 5.56 -5.49
CA GLU A 101 21.27 5.89 -6.88
C GLU A 101 20.85 4.81 -7.90
N ASP A 102 20.71 3.56 -7.47
CA ASP A 102 20.37 2.42 -8.33
C ASP A 102 18.86 2.19 -8.49
N MET A 103 18.04 2.78 -7.60
CA MET A 103 16.59 2.53 -7.52
C MET A 103 15.85 2.73 -8.84
N ASP A 104 16.12 3.82 -9.57
CA ASP A 104 15.43 4.10 -10.85
C ASP A 104 15.73 3.02 -11.90
N GLY A 105 16.94 2.44 -11.87
CA GLY A 105 17.31 1.30 -12.70
C GLY A 105 16.62 0.00 -12.29
N VAL A 106 16.55 -0.27 -10.98
CA VAL A 106 15.87 -1.44 -10.42
C VAL A 106 14.37 -1.41 -10.72
N PHE A 107 13.71 -0.25 -10.57
CA PHE A 107 12.30 -0.07 -10.95
C PHE A 107 12.08 -0.32 -12.44
N LYS A 108 12.91 0.31 -13.30
CA LYS A 108 12.78 0.21 -14.75
C LYS A 108 12.88 -1.24 -15.24
N ASP A 109 13.88 -1.98 -14.75
CA ASP A 109 14.11 -3.36 -15.20
C ASP A 109 13.12 -4.34 -14.52
N GLY A 110 12.63 -4.02 -13.32
CA GLY A 110 11.60 -4.76 -12.61
C GLY A 110 10.25 -4.83 -13.34
N VAL A 111 9.87 -3.81 -14.11
CA VAL A 111 8.63 -3.80 -14.92
C VAL A 111 8.57 -4.98 -15.90
N GLY A 112 9.71 -5.41 -16.44
CA GLY A 112 9.80 -6.56 -17.35
C GLY A 112 9.81 -7.94 -16.66
N ALA A 113 9.80 -7.98 -15.33
CA ALA A 113 10.11 -9.16 -14.51
C ALA A 113 8.89 -9.69 -13.72
N ALA A 114 7.69 -9.60 -14.30
CA ALA A 114 6.43 -9.94 -13.63
C ALA A 114 6.38 -11.38 -13.06
N ASP A 115 6.92 -12.35 -13.80
CA ASP A 115 7.00 -13.76 -13.37
C ASP A 115 8.02 -14.01 -12.25
N THR A 116 8.94 -13.05 -12.01
CA THR A 116 9.95 -13.08 -10.94
C THR A 116 9.75 -11.92 -9.99
N ASP A 117 8.50 -11.75 -9.54
CA ASP A 117 8.10 -10.84 -8.47
C ASP A 117 8.39 -9.34 -8.74
N TYR A 118 8.49 -8.94 -10.01
CA TYR A 118 8.94 -7.61 -10.46
C TYR A 118 10.36 -7.23 -10.00
N VAL A 119 11.22 -8.23 -9.84
CA VAL A 119 12.67 -8.07 -9.61
C VAL A 119 13.39 -8.77 -10.76
N LYS A 120 14.29 -8.05 -11.45
CA LYS A 120 15.09 -8.65 -12.52
C LYS A 120 15.94 -9.79 -11.93
N PRO A 121 15.92 -11.02 -12.49
CA PRO A 121 16.80 -12.09 -12.04
C PRO A 121 18.27 -11.66 -12.10
N ASP A 122 19.06 -12.05 -11.11
CA ASP A 122 20.49 -11.75 -10.99
C ASP A 122 20.79 -10.23 -11.14
N ASP A 123 20.00 -9.38 -10.47
CA ASP A 123 20.26 -7.95 -10.39
C ASP A 123 21.30 -7.65 -9.31
N ALA A 124 22.55 -7.43 -9.73
CA ALA A 124 23.66 -7.12 -8.83
C ALA A 124 23.48 -5.82 -8.01
N ARG A 125 22.51 -4.95 -8.36
CA ARG A 125 22.17 -3.77 -7.56
C ARG A 125 21.37 -4.15 -6.30
N VAL A 126 20.54 -5.19 -6.39
CA VAL A 126 19.61 -5.61 -5.33
C VAL A 126 20.36 -6.40 -4.26
N VAL A 127 20.33 -5.90 -3.02
CA VAL A 127 20.95 -6.55 -1.86
C VAL A 127 20.12 -7.72 -1.36
N ALA A 128 18.79 -7.53 -1.30
CA ALA A 128 17.80 -8.51 -0.90
C ALA A 128 16.40 -8.08 -1.38
N HIS A 129 15.50 -9.04 -1.56
CA HIS A 129 14.09 -8.76 -1.83
C HIS A 129 13.17 -9.86 -1.28
N THR A 130 11.91 -9.52 -1.00
CA THR A 130 10.83 -10.48 -0.76
C THR A 130 10.26 -11.01 -2.07
N LYS A 131 9.37 -12.00 -2.00
CA LYS A 131 8.43 -12.27 -3.10
C LYS A 131 7.36 -11.19 -3.19
N LEU A 132 6.60 -11.20 -4.29
CA LEU A 132 5.39 -10.39 -4.44
C LEU A 132 4.22 -11.09 -3.77
N ILE A 133 3.59 -10.41 -2.83
CA ILE A 133 2.46 -10.90 -2.02
C ILE A 133 1.20 -10.06 -2.25
N GLY A 134 0.03 -10.67 -2.05
CA GLY A 134 -1.28 -10.01 -2.01
C GLY A 134 -1.95 -10.13 -0.65
N GLY A 135 -3.18 -9.63 -0.54
CA GLY A 135 -3.95 -9.56 0.70
C GLY A 135 -3.99 -10.87 1.51
N GLY A 136 -3.59 -10.77 2.78
CA GLY A 136 -3.52 -11.89 3.72
C GLY A 136 -2.24 -12.74 3.64
N GLU A 137 -1.36 -12.49 2.67
CA GLU A 137 -0.08 -13.19 2.53
C GLU A 137 1.07 -12.44 3.25
N GLU A 138 2.19 -13.14 3.48
CA GLU A 138 3.44 -12.57 3.98
C GLU A 138 4.65 -13.19 3.29
N SER A 139 5.76 -12.45 3.24
CA SER A 139 7.05 -12.93 2.70
C SER A 139 8.21 -12.22 3.40
N SER A 140 9.26 -12.97 3.72
CA SER A 140 10.45 -12.44 4.38
C SER A 140 11.66 -12.42 3.45
N LEU A 141 12.55 -11.45 3.70
CA LEU A 141 13.91 -11.42 3.19
C LEU A 141 14.90 -11.45 4.35
N THR A 142 16.14 -11.85 4.07
CA THR A 142 17.26 -11.79 5.02
C THR A 142 18.45 -11.14 4.33
N LEU A 143 19.17 -10.27 5.05
CA LEU A 143 20.35 -9.57 4.56
C LEU A 143 21.46 -9.57 5.61
N ASP A 144 22.70 -9.38 5.16
CA ASP A 144 23.85 -9.09 6.01
C ASP A 144 23.97 -7.56 6.17
N PRO A 145 23.84 -6.99 7.39
CA PRO A 145 23.96 -5.56 7.63
C PRO A 145 25.27 -4.94 7.13
N ALA A 146 26.37 -5.71 7.08
CA ALA A 146 27.65 -5.19 6.59
C ALA A 146 27.60 -4.78 5.10
N LYS A 147 26.67 -5.35 4.31
CA LYS A 147 26.44 -4.97 2.91
C LYS A 147 25.82 -3.59 2.75
N LEU A 148 25.26 -3.02 3.81
CA LEU A 148 24.61 -1.71 3.80
C LEU A 148 25.56 -0.55 4.18
N ALA A 149 26.83 -0.85 4.49
CA ALA A 149 27.79 0.10 5.02
C ALA A 149 28.51 0.95 3.95
N ASP A 150 28.24 0.73 2.66
CA ASP A 150 28.96 1.31 1.52
C ASP A 150 28.16 2.35 0.72
N GLY A 151 27.05 2.87 1.28
CA GLY A 151 26.25 3.91 0.64
C GLY A 151 24.92 4.18 1.35
N ASP A 152 24.11 5.06 0.76
CA ASP A 152 22.72 5.30 1.19
C ASP A 152 21.80 4.24 0.58
N TYR A 153 21.08 3.51 1.43
CA TYR A 153 20.17 2.44 1.01
C TYR A 153 18.70 2.83 1.15
N LYS A 154 17.88 2.32 0.22
CA LYS A 154 16.43 2.47 0.23
C LYS A 154 15.76 1.11 0.20
N PHE A 155 14.54 1.07 0.73
CA PHE A 155 13.59 0.00 0.44
C PHE A 155 12.43 0.54 -0.39
N ALA A 156 11.91 -0.28 -1.30
CA ALA A 156 10.75 0.07 -2.11
C ALA A 156 9.95 -1.15 -2.57
N CYS A 157 8.71 -0.91 -2.97
CA CYS A 157 7.93 -1.84 -3.78
C CYS A 157 8.22 -1.60 -5.28
N THR A 158 8.61 -2.64 -6.01
CA THR A 158 8.92 -2.58 -7.45
C THR A 158 7.75 -2.99 -8.35
N PHE A 159 6.58 -3.32 -7.79
CA PHE A 159 5.36 -3.49 -8.58
C PHE A 159 5.10 -2.23 -9.42
N PRO A 160 4.74 -2.34 -10.72
CA PRO A 160 4.70 -1.20 -11.63
C PRO A 160 3.86 -0.02 -11.11
N GLY A 161 4.50 1.14 -10.96
CA GLY A 161 3.88 2.37 -10.46
C GLY A 161 3.87 2.54 -8.93
N HIS A 162 4.14 1.49 -8.13
CA HIS A 162 4.06 1.57 -6.67
C HIS A 162 5.26 2.30 -6.05
N GLY A 163 6.47 2.09 -6.57
CA GLY A 163 7.73 2.59 -5.98
C GLY A 163 7.80 4.10 -5.74
N ALA A 164 7.04 4.92 -6.49
CA ALA A 164 6.96 6.37 -6.28
C ALA A 164 6.37 6.76 -4.91
N LEU A 165 5.42 5.96 -4.39
CA LEU A 165 4.75 6.18 -3.10
C LEU A 165 5.25 5.20 -2.02
N MET A 166 5.49 3.95 -2.43
CA MET A 166 5.93 2.84 -1.60
C MET A 166 7.45 2.74 -1.60
N ASN A 167 8.11 3.73 -1.00
CA ASN A 167 9.53 3.69 -0.68
C ASN A 167 9.82 4.34 0.68
N GLY A 168 11.00 4.03 1.21
CA GLY A 168 11.57 4.57 2.44
C GLY A 168 13.09 4.39 2.49
N LYS A 169 13.70 4.68 3.64
CA LYS A 169 15.15 4.55 3.90
C LYS A 169 15.49 3.27 4.67
N ILE A 170 16.67 2.74 4.43
CA ILE A 170 17.32 1.77 5.32
C ILE A 170 18.41 2.51 6.09
N THR A 171 18.35 2.49 7.42
CA THR A 171 19.30 3.19 8.29
C THR A 171 20.10 2.19 9.13
N LEU A 172 21.42 2.15 8.98
CA LEU A 172 22.27 1.33 9.84
C LEU A 172 22.45 2.00 11.22
N VAL A 173 21.98 1.32 12.26
CA VAL A 173 22.14 1.73 13.68
C VAL A 173 23.17 0.83 14.37
N ASP A 174 23.66 1.24 15.55
CA ASP A 174 24.57 0.41 16.35
C ASP A 174 23.77 -0.67 17.12
#